data_AF-A0A1I7TJZ9-F1
#
_entry.id   AF-A0A1I7TJZ9-F1
#
_cell.length_a   1.000
_cell.length_b   1.000
_cell.length_c   1.000
_cell.angle_alpha   90.00
_cell.angle_beta   90.00
_cell.angle_gamma   90.00
#
_symmetry.space_group_name_H-M   'P 1'
#
loop_
_entity.id
_entity.type
_entity.pdbx_description
1 polymer ?
#
loop_
_entity_poly.entity_id
_entity_poly.type
_entity_poly.pdbx_seq_one_letter_code
_entity_poly.pdbx_strand_id
1 'polypeptide(L)'
;MQTHKNASLRSEPVIQKEAKKAGPVVPPDYQKNDAPRIYWDGKVWKVDFQFGNKNALVEVKDKKESIYIYKCTDSVIKISGKANAITLDGCKRTSVVFDGLVAQCEIINSQSIQIQTLGELPTVSIQKTDGCQIFLSREALTAQIFASKSSEMNVSAQLNAHDDEYTEMALPEQFMTQIIGNKLVTVTSEIT
;
A
#
# COMPACT_ATOMS: atom_id res chain seq x y z
N MET A 1 -57.14 -37.99 33.20
CA MET A 1 -57.16 -36.73 33.95
C MET A 1 -56.44 -35.67 33.13
N GLN A 2 -57.00 -34.46 33.14
CA GLN A 2 -56.85 -33.39 32.15
C GLN A 2 -55.42 -32.92 31.86
N THR A 3 -55.16 -32.71 30.56
CA THR A 3 -54.13 -31.79 30.05
C THR A 3 -54.58 -30.35 30.27
N HIS A 4 -53.88 -29.61 31.13
CA HIS A 4 -54.01 -28.15 31.17
C HIS A 4 -52.94 -27.52 30.28
N LYS A 5 -53.39 -27.00 29.12
CA LYS A 5 -52.64 -26.01 28.33
C LYS A 5 -52.75 -24.67 29.06
N ASN A 6 -51.62 -24.14 29.53
CA ASN A 6 -51.57 -22.78 30.07
C ASN A 6 -51.26 -21.81 28.90
N ALA A 7 -52.30 -21.10 28.46
CA ALA A 7 -52.31 -20.20 27.30
C ALA A 7 -51.99 -18.74 27.66
N SER A 8 -51.11 -18.52 28.62
CA SER A 8 -50.79 -17.17 29.08
C SER A 8 -49.38 -17.17 29.67
N LEU A 9 -48.43 -16.72 28.84
CA LEU A 9 -47.23 -15.93 29.16
C LEU A 9 -46.36 -15.85 27.89
N ARG A 10 -46.99 -15.47 26.76
CA ARG A 10 -46.30 -14.92 25.59
C ARG A 10 -46.35 -13.40 25.74
N SER A 11 -45.43 -12.84 26.51
CA SER A 11 -45.15 -11.40 26.52
C SER A 11 -43.87 -11.16 27.31
N GLU A 12 -42.73 -11.55 26.74
CA GLU A 12 -41.45 -10.95 27.14
C GLU A 12 -41.18 -9.76 26.21
N PRO A 13 -40.79 -8.59 26.74
CA PRO A 13 -40.43 -7.45 25.92
C PRO A 13 -39.12 -7.75 25.19
N VAL A 14 -39.12 -7.59 23.87
CA VAL A 14 -37.89 -7.63 23.07
C VAL A 14 -37.04 -6.42 23.46
N ILE A 15 -36.03 -6.64 24.30
CA ILE A 15 -34.98 -5.65 24.53
C ILE A 15 -34.17 -5.56 23.24
N GLN A 16 -34.43 -4.49 22.47
CA GLN A 16 -33.57 -4.11 21.35
C GLN A 16 -32.20 -3.73 21.92
N LYS A 17 -31.24 -4.66 21.87
CA LYS A 17 -29.83 -4.31 22.05
C LYS A 17 -29.39 -3.55 20.80
N GLU A 18 -29.26 -2.24 20.93
CA GLU A 18 -28.57 -1.42 19.94
C GLU A 18 -27.18 -2.01 19.69
N ALA A 19 -26.94 -2.44 18.45
CA ALA A 19 -25.62 -2.86 18.00
C ALA A 19 -24.71 -1.63 18.02
N LYS A 20 -23.89 -1.51 19.08
CA LYS A 20 -22.77 -0.57 19.09
C LYS A 20 -21.89 -0.91 17.89
N LYS A 21 -21.83 0.00 16.91
CA LYS A 21 -20.86 -0.06 15.81
C LYS A 21 -19.48 -0.23 16.44
N ALA A 22 -18.84 -1.37 16.19
CA ALA A 22 -17.47 -1.58 16.57
C ALA A 22 -16.62 -0.52 15.86
N GLY A 23 -16.03 0.38 16.64
CA GLY A 23 -15.00 1.29 16.12
C GLY A 23 -13.79 0.48 15.64
N PRO A 24 -12.90 1.08 14.85
CA PRO A 24 -11.73 0.40 14.31
C PRO A 24 -10.91 -0.24 15.45
N VAL A 25 -10.73 -1.56 15.40
CA VAL A 25 -9.89 -2.30 16.34
C VAL A 25 -8.44 -1.99 15.99
N VAL A 26 -7.77 -1.28 16.89
CA VAL A 26 -6.37 -0.93 16.76
C VAL A 26 -5.50 -2.20 16.90
N PRO A 27 -4.60 -2.51 15.95
CA PRO A 27 -3.72 -3.67 15.99
C PRO A 27 -2.80 -3.64 17.21
N PRO A 28 -2.35 -4.81 17.69
CA PRO A 28 -1.47 -4.91 18.86
C PRO A 28 -0.09 -4.25 18.71
N ASP A 29 0.30 -3.84 17.50
CA ASP A 29 1.55 -3.14 17.18
C ASP A 29 1.45 -1.60 17.31
N TYR A 30 0.27 -1.07 17.68
CA TYR A 30 0.08 0.36 17.88
C TYR A 30 0.65 0.80 19.22
N GLN A 31 1.78 1.51 19.19
CA GLN A 31 2.33 2.13 20.38
C GLN A 31 1.52 3.39 20.73
N LYS A 32 1.14 3.50 22.00
CA LYS A 32 0.25 4.54 22.56
C LYS A 32 0.73 6.00 22.37
N ASN A 33 1.93 6.21 21.82
CA ASN A 33 2.56 7.52 21.55
C ASN A 33 2.53 7.92 20.07
N ASP A 34 2.03 7.07 19.18
CA ASP A 34 2.05 7.27 17.72
C ASP A 34 0.72 7.90 17.24
N ALA A 35 0.54 9.19 17.56
CA ALA A 35 -0.63 9.94 17.09
C ALA A 35 -0.56 10.17 15.57
N PRO A 36 -1.63 9.87 14.80
CA PRO A 36 -1.68 10.12 13.36
C PRO A 36 -1.43 11.60 13.06
N ARG A 37 -0.47 11.89 12.18
CA ARG A 37 -0.10 13.26 11.82
C ARG A 37 0.21 13.38 10.34
N ILE A 38 -0.18 14.51 9.76
CA ILE A 38 0.22 14.95 8.43
C ILE A 38 0.76 16.37 8.58
N TYR A 39 2.04 16.59 8.29
CA TYR A 39 2.66 17.89 8.50
C TYR A 39 3.90 18.08 7.62
N TRP A 40 4.26 19.34 7.40
CA TRP A 40 5.52 19.72 6.79
C TRP A 40 6.60 19.85 7.86
N ASP A 41 7.73 19.17 7.72
CA ASP A 41 8.83 19.22 8.71
C ASP A 41 9.88 20.31 8.43
N GLY A 42 9.67 21.11 7.37
CA GLY A 42 10.64 22.10 6.89
C GLY A 42 11.35 21.66 5.59
N LYS A 43 11.28 20.38 5.23
CA LYS A 43 11.94 19.83 4.03
C LYS A 43 11.12 18.75 3.31
N VAL A 44 10.34 17.98 4.06
CA VAL A 44 9.61 16.80 3.60
C VAL A 44 8.21 16.80 4.23
N TRP A 45 7.21 16.41 3.45
CA TRP A 45 5.89 16.11 3.98
C TRP A 45 5.91 14.79 4.74
N LYS A 46 5.50 14.81 6.00
CA LYS A 46 5.38 13.64 6.87
C LYS A 46 3.94 13.18 6.91
N VAL A 47 3.72 11.89 6.67
CA VAL A 47 2.44 11.20 6.86
C VAL A 47 2.70 10.05 7.81
N ASP A 48 2.53 10.31 9.10
CA ASP A 48 2.96 9.42 10.15
C ASP A 48 1.76 8.75 10.83
N PHE A 49 1.90 7.47 11.12
CA PHE A 49 1.02 6.69 12.03
C PHE A 49 -0.47 6.68 11.66
N GLN A 50 -0.80 6.86 10.38
CA GLN A 50 -2.20 6.75 9.94
C GLN A 50 -2.71 5.33 10.22
N PHE A 51 -3.91 5.23 10.78
CA PHE A 51 -4.56 3.96 11.05
C PHE A 51 -6.01 3.99 10.58
N GLY A 52 -6.36 3.13 9.61
CA GLY A 52 -7.73 3.09 9.06
C GLY A 52 -8.15 4.33 8.26
N ASN A 53 -7.23 5.28 8.02
CA ASN A 53 -7.57 6.54 7.37
C ASN A 53 -7.61 6.37 5.85
N LYS A 54 -8.80 6.45 5.26
CA LYS A 54 -9.00 6.31 3.81
C LYS A 54 -9.01 7.64 3.04
N ASN A 55 -8.83 8.75 3.75
CA ASN A 55 -8.96 10.11 3.22
C ASN A 55 -7.71 10.98 3.48
N ALA A 56 -6.55 10.37 3.77
CA ALA A 56 -5.32 11.13 3.97
C ALA A 56 -4.93 11.81 2.64
N LEU A 57 -4.68 13.12 2.68
CA LEU A 57 -4.34 13.94 1.53
C LEU A 57 -3.09 14.78 1.82
N VAL A 58 -2.17 14.81 0.88
CA VAL A 58 -1.05 15.75 0.83
C VAL A 58 -1.14 16.53 -0.47
N GLU A 59 -1.17 17.86 -0.37
CA GLU A 59 -1.16 18.77 -1.53
C GLU A 59 0.24 19.32 -1.73
N VAL A 60 0.89 18.84 -2.79
CA VAL A 60 2.26 19.22 -3.18
C VAL A 60 2.21 20.44 -4.09
N LYS A 61 2.95 21.48 -3.74
CA LYS A 61 2.95 22.75 -4.49
C LYS A 61 4.18 22.93 -5.36
N ASP A 62 5.29 22.30 -5.01
CA ASP A 62 6.54 22.33 -5.78
C ASP A 62 7.04 20.90 -6.02
N LYS A 63 7.40 20.61 -7.28
CA LYS A 63 7.97 19.32 -7.71
C LYS A 63 9.29 18.94 -7.05
N LYS A 64 9.89 19.82 -6.25
CA LYS A 64 11.06 19.55 -5.40
C LYS A 64 10.69 18.96 -4.04
N GLU A 65 9.44 19.12 -3.59
CA GLU A 65 8.96 18.58 -2.33
C GLU A 65 8.96 17.06 -2.38
N SER A 66 9.35 16.42 -1.27
CA SER A 66 9.30 14.96 -1.12
C SER A 66 8.34 14.59 0.01
N ILE A 67 7.85 13.35 -0.02
CA ILE A 67 6.88 12.83 0.94
C ILE A 67 7.47 11.59 1.61
N TYR A 68 7.31 11.51 2.93
CA TYR A 68 7.73 10.37 3.73
C TYR A 68 6.55 9.86 4.55
N ILE A 69 6.14 8.64 4.23
CA ILE A 69 4.98 7.95 4.79
C ILE A 69 5.49 6.90 5.77
N TYR A 70 5.23 7.09 7.05
CA TYR A 70 5.82 6.27 8.10
C TYR A 70 4.76 5.54 8.92
N LYS A 71 4.93 4.22 9.07
CA LYS A 71 4.09 3.36 9.94
C LYS A 71 2.58 3.54 9.73
N CYS A 72 2.16 3.77 8.49
CA CYS A 72 0.75 3.84 8.15
C CYS A 72 0.18 2.44 7.96
N THR A 73 -0.93 2.14 8.61
CA THR A 73 -1.61 0.84 8.54
C THR A 73 -3.05 0.98 8.09
N ASP A 74 -3.49 0.09 7.20
CA ASP A 74 -4.87 0.05 6.71
C ASP A 74 -5.35 1.43 6.21
N SER A 75 -4.51 2.14 5.46
CA SER A 75 -4.76 3.54 5.09
C SER A 75 -4.69 3.75 3.57
N VAL A 76 -5.35 4.80 3.09
CA VAL A 76 -5.25 5.27 1.70
C VAL A 76 -4.77 6.71 1.73
N ILE A 77 -3.65 6.96 1.07
CA ILE A 77 -2.97 8.26 1.03
C ILE A 77 -2.98 8.76 -0.40
N LYS A 78 -3.55 9.95 -0.60
CA LYS A 78 -3.61 10.64 -1.89
C LYS A 78 -2.59 11.77 -1.88
N ILE A 79 -1.80 11.86 -2.93
CA ILE A 79 -0.80 12.93 -3.12
C ILE A 79 -1.17 13.67 -4.40
N SER A 80 -1.69 14.87 -4.24
CA SER A 80 -2.08 15.74 -5.35
C SER A 80 -0.95 16.71 -5.67
N GLY A 81 -0.67 16.91 -6.94
CA GLY A 81 0.49 17.64 -7.44
C GLY A 81 1.69 16.72 -7.69
N LYS A 82 2.55 17.14 -8.63
CA LYS A 82 3.79 16.42 -8.94
C LYS A 82 4.81 16.65 -7.83
N ALA A 83 5.37 15.58 -7.29
CA ALA A 83 6.39 15.63 -6.24
C ALA A 83 7.76 15.18 -6.76
N ASN A 84 8.79 15.34 -5.95
CA ASN A 84 10.12 14.84 -6.27
C ASN A 84 10.19 13.33 -6.05
N ALA A 85 9.89 12.89 -4.82
CA ALA A 85 10.00 11.51 -4.41
C ALA A 85 8.99 11.17 -3.29
N ILE A 86 8.64 9.89 -3.19
CA ILE A 86 7.84 9.32 -2.11
C ILE A 86 8.63 8.17 -1.48
N THR A 87 8.66 8.12 -0.14
CA THR A 87 9.16 6.96 0.60
C THR A 87 8.07 6.43 1.52
N LEU A 88 7.80 5.13 1.45
CA LEU A 88 6.95 4.38 2.38
C LEU A 88 7.85 3.52 3.27
N ASP A 89 7.81 3.72 4.58
CA ASP A 89 8.61 2.93 5.53
C ASP A 89 7.73 2.37 6.66
N GLY A 90 7.81 1.06 6.86
CA GLY A 90 7.07 0.38 7.94
C GLY A 90 5.55 0.34 7.74
N CYS A 91 5.05 0.50 6.52
CA CYS A 91 3.62 0.57 6.24
C CYS A 91 3.01 -0.82 6.05
N LYS A 92 1.74 -1.00 6.42
CA LYS A 92 1.03 -2.30 6.31
C LYS A 92 -0.38 -2.11 5.73
N ARG A 93 -0.74 -2.82 4.66
CA ARG A 93 -2.07 -2.67 4.01
C ARG A 93 -2.38 -1.21 3.65
N THR A 94 -1.41 -0.53 3.07
CA THR A 94 -1.52 0.90 2.75
C THR A 94 -1.44 1.11 1.25
N SER A 95 -2.38 1.87 0.71
CA SER A 95 -2.44 2.24 -0.70
C SER A 95 -2.05 3.70 -0.88
N VAL A 96 -1.21 4.02 -1.86
CA VAL A 96 -0.79 5.39 -2.18
C VAL A 96 -1.08 5.70 -3.63
N VAL A 97 -1.84 6.77 -3.88
CA VAL A 97 -2.14 7.26 -5.24
C VAL A 97 -1.52 8.64 -5.40
N PHE A 98 -0.78 8.86 -6.48
CA PHE A 98 -0.06 10.12 -6.70
C PHE A 98 -0.06 10.56 -8.17
N ASP A 99 -0.04 11.87 -8.40
CA ASP A 99 -0.13 12.44 -9.75
C ASP A 99 1.11 12.17 -10.60
N GLY A 100 2.29 12.10 -9.99
CA GLY A 100 3.55 11.74 -10.67
C GLY A 100 4.78 12.19 -9.88
N LEU A 101 5.94 11.64 -10.22
CA LEU A 101 7.21 11.91 -9.55
C LEU A 101 8.30 12.35 -10.53
N VAL A 102 9.18 13.23 -10.06
CA VAL A 102 10.39 13.62 -10.80
C VAL A 102 11.48 12.56 -10.69
N ALA A 103 11.57 11.86 -9.55
CA ALA A 103 12.66 10.94 -9.27
C ALA A 103 12.18 9.50 -9.02
N GLN A 104 11.66 9.20 -7.83
CA GLN A 104 11.44 7.81 -7.43
C GLN A 104 10.36 7.61 -6.36
N CYS A 105 9.80 6.40 -6.33
CA CYS A 105 9.00 5.87 -5.23
C CYS A 105 9.78 4.74 -4.53
N GLU A 106 9.94 4.81 -3.22
CA GLU A 106 10.67 3.81 -2.44
C GLU A 106 9.77 3.17 -1.38
N ILE A 107 9.76 1.85 -1.31
CA ILE A 107 8.97 1.05 -0.37
C ILE A 107 9.91 0.21 0.46
N ILE A 108 9.94 0.44 1.77
CA ILE A 108 10.90 -0.16 2.70
C ILE A 108 10.16 -0.77 3.89
N ASN A 109 10.59 -1.95 4.36
CA ASN A 109 10.09 -2.59 5.59
C ASN A 109 8.56 -2.71 5.66
N SER A 110 7.89 -2.88 4.53
CA SER A 110 6.44 -2.74 4.43
C SER A 110 5.76 -4.07 4.09
N GLN A 111 4.43 -4.12 4.17
CA GLN A 111 3.67 -5.32 3.84
C GLN A 111 2.33 -4.97 3.19
N SER A 112 1.94 -5.71 2.15
CA SER A 112 0.67 -5.53 1.43
C SER A 112 0.48 -4.08 0.98
N ILE A 113 1.44 -3.56 0.24
CA ILE A 113 1.43 -2.18 -0.27
C ILE A 113 0.83 -2.14 -1.67
N GLN A 114 0.08 -1.09 -1.94
CA GLN A 114 -0.33 -0.74 -3.30
C GLN A 114 0.13 0.67 -3.63
N ILE A 115 0.74 0.88 -4.78
CA ILE A 115 1.02 2.22 -5.29
C ILE A 115 0.41 2.40 -6.67
N GLN A 116 -0.10 3.60 -6.96
CA GLN A 116 -0.62 3.96 -8.27
C GLN A 116 -0.12 5.34 -8.66
N THR A 117 0.58 5.42 -9.79
CA THR A 117 0.93 6.70 -10.40
C THR A 117 -0.12 7.05 -11.46
N LEU A 118 -0.53 8.32 -11.51
CA LEU A 118 -1.42 8.84 -12.55
C LEU A 118 -0.65 9.48 -13.72
N GLY A 119 0.64 9.74 -13.53
CA GLY A 119 1.55 10.34 -14.52
C GLY A 119 2.95 9.73 -14.45
N GLU A 120 3.96 10.49 -14.85
CA GLU A 120 5.36 10.05 -14.88
C GLU A 120 5.87 9.45 -13.55
N LEU A 121 6.63 8.36 -13.66
CA LEU A 121 7.36 7.74 -12.55
C LEU A 121 8.63 7.07 -13.10
N PRO A 122 9.83 7.65 -12.90
CA PRO A 122 11.05 7.08 -13.47
C PRO A 122 11.55 5.81 -12.79
N THR A 123 11.46 5.73 -11.46
CA THR A 123 12.08 4.65 -10.67
C THR A 123 11.19 4.20 -9.52
N VAL A 124 11.13 2.89 -9.30
CA VAL A 124 10.55 2.26 -8.10
C VAL A 124 11.60 1.40 -7.42
N SER A 125 11.74 1.52 -6.09
CA SER A 125 12.61 0.68 -5.27
C SER A 125 11.78 -0.04 -4.22
N ILE A 126 11.90 -1.37 -4.14
CA ILE A 126 11.18 -2.22 -3.20
C ILE A 126 12.21 -2.97 -2.35
N GLN A 127 12.28 -2.65 -1.07
CA GLN A 127 13.25 -3.23 -0.13
C GLN A 127 12.55 -3.83 1.09
N LYS A 128 12.88 -5.09 1.41
CA LYS A 128 12.39 -5.74 2.63
C LYS A 128 10.87 -5.62 2.78
N THR A 129 10.15 -5.90 1.71
CA THR A 129 8.70 -5.71 1.62
C THR A 129 8.04 -6.96 1.08
N ASP A 130 7.00 -7.42 1.77
CA ASP A 130 6.24 -8.62 1.39
C ASP A 130 4.85 -8.21 0.90
N GLY A 131 4.55 -8.44 -0.38
CA GLY A 131 3.33 -7.98 -1.02
C GLY A 131 3.41 -6.53 -1.48
N CYS A 132 3.67 -6.30 -2.76
CA CYS A 132 3.72 -4.97 -3.36
C CYS A 132 3.09 -4.97 -4.76
N GLN A 133 2.02 -4.20 -4.92
CA GLN A 133 1.30 -4.04 -6.18
C GLN A 133 1.54 -2.64 -6.74
N ILE A 134 2.13 -2.55 -7.93
CA ILE A 134 2.47 -1.29 -8.59
C ILE A 134 1.56 -1.09 -9.79
N PHE A 135 0.75 -0.05 -9.78
CA PHE A 135 -0.08 0.35 -10.92
C PHE A 135 0.59 1.52 -11.64
N LEU A 136 1.12 1.25 -12.84
CA LEU A 136 1.76 2.25 -13.68
C LEU A 136 0.72 2.99 -14.54
N SER A 137 0.97 4.27 -14.76
CA SER A 137 0.30 5.05 -15.81
C SER A 137 0.92 4.74 -17.17
N ARG A 138 0.26 5.14 -18.26
CA ARG A 138 0.83 5.09 -19.61
C ARG A 138 2.11 5.93 -19.75
N GLU A 139 2.27 6.97 -18.93
CA GLU A 139 3.47 7.82 -18.90
C GLU A 139 4.64 7.19 -18.13
N ALA A 140 4.38 6.12 -17.36
CA ALA A 140 5.36 5.45 -16.50
C ALA A 140 5.78 4.07 -17.02
N LEU A 141 5.47 3.71 -18.26
CA LEU A 141 5.80 2.39 -18.83
C LEU A 141 7.31 2.09 -18.90
N THR A 142 8.14 3.13 -18.87
CA THR A 142 9.62 3.01 -18.87
C THR A 142 10.22 3.00 -17.47
N ALA A 143 9.40 2.93 -16.42
CA ALA A 143 9.86 2.92 -15.04
C ALA A 143 10.85 1.76 -14.79
N GLN A 144 11.97 2.08 -14.16
CA GLN A 144 12.93 1.08 -13.70
C GLN A 144 12.54 0.60 -12.31
N ILE A 145 12.50 -0.71 -12.10
CA ILE A 145 12.06 -1.30 -10.84
C ILE A 145 13.20 -2.11 -10.23
N PHE A 146 13.60 -1.72 -9.02
CA PHE A 146 14.64 -2.38 -8.25
C PHE A 146 14.00 -3.10 -7.07
N ALA A 147 14.33 -4.37 -6.88
CA ALA A 147 13.82 -5.17 -5.78
C ALA A 147 14.97 -5.79 -4.98
N SER A 148 14.86 -5.79 -3.64
CA SER A 148 15.83 -6.43 -2.77
C SER A 148 15.18 -6.98 -1.49
N LYS A 149 15.36 -8.28 -1.23
CA LYS A 149 14.78 -8.96 -0.06
C LYS A 149 13.25 -8.77 0.06
N SER A 150 12.56 -8.83 -1.07
CA SER A 150 11.12 -8.57 -1.15
C SER A 150 10.45 -9.72 -1.89
N SER A 151 9.17 -9.97 -1.60
CA SER A 151 8.38 -11.04 -2.23
C SER A 151 6.97 -10.59 -2.58
N GLU A 152 6.25 -11.39 -3.37
CA GLU A 152 4.86 -11.14 -3.79
C GLU A 152 4.71 -9.77 -4.48
N MET A 153 5.62 -9.49 -5.41
CA MET A 153 5.69 -8.21 -6.12
C MET A 153 5.08 -8.34 -7.51
N ASN A 154 4.16 -7.44 -7.85
CA ASN A 154 3.53 -7.41 -9.16
C ASN A 154 3.47 -5.97 -9.69
N VAL A 155 3.57 -5.86 -11.01
CA VAL A 155 3.39 -4.61 -11.75
C VAL A 155 2.22 -4.78 -12.69
N SER A 156 1.28 -3.85 -12.60
CA SER A 156 0.13 -3.74 -13.47
C SER A 156 0.27 -2.52 -14.34
N ALA A 157 0.13 -2.68 -15.66
CA ALA A 157 0.16 -1.56 -16.61
C ALA A 157 -0.85 -1.75 -17.75
N GLN A 158 -1.35 -0.64 -18.28
CA GLN A 158 -2.12 -0.62 -19.54
C GLN A 158 -1.14 -0.57 -20.71
N LEU A 159 -0.83 -1.73 -21.28
CA LEU A 159 0.20 -1.85 -22.32
C LEU A 159 -0.30 -1.45 -23.72
N ASN A 160 -1.61 -1.49 -23.94
CA ASN A 160 -2.23 -1.15 -25.21
C ASN A 160 -2.87 0.24 -25.13
N ALA A 161 -2.62 1.10 -26.11
CA ALA A 161 -3.13 2.48 -26.12
C ALA A 161 -4.66 2.58 -26.26
N HIS A 162 -5.32 1.51 -26.70
CA HIS A 162 -6.76 1.44 -26.94
C HIS A 162 -7.50 0.55 -25.95
N ASP A 163 -6.78 0.01 -24.97
CA ASP A 163 -7.34 -0.85 -23.93
C ASP A 163 -7.08 -0.21 -22.57
N ASP A 164 -8.12 -0.23 -21.73
CA ASP A 164 -8.04 0.25 -20.36
C ASP A 164 -7.83 -0.91 -19.37
N GLU A 165 -7.71 -2.15 -19.87
CA GLU A 165 -7.37 -3.33 -19.07
C GLU A 165 -5.90 -3.28 -18.60
N TYR A 166 -5.72 -3.52 -17.30
CA TYR A 166 -4.41 -3.67 -16.70
C TYR A 166 -3.90 -5.09 -16.93
N THR A 167 -2.71 -5.21 -17.52
CA THR A 167 -1.97 -6.48 -17.56
C THR A 167 -1.08 -6.56 -16.33
N GLU A 168 -1.28 -7.58 -15.51
CA GLU A 168 -0.48 -7.85 -14.32
C GLU A 168 0.71 -8.75 -14.65
N MET A 169 1.90 -8.39 -14.16
CA MET A 169 3.16 -9.11 -14.37
C MET A 169 3.87 -9.27 -13.03
N ALA A 170 4.16 -10.50 -12.64
CA ALA A 170 4.92 -10.80 -11.42
C ALA A 170 6.41 -10.47 -11.62
N LEU A 171 7.04 -9.91 -10.58
CA LEU A 171 8.49 -9.70 -10.56
C LEU A 171 9.19 -10.99 -10.11
N PRO A 172 10.32 -11.36 -10.75
CA PRO A 172 11.13 -12.48 -10.29
C PRO A 172 11.76 -12.15 -8.94
N GLU A 173 11.63 -13.08 -7.99
CA GLU A 173 12.19 -12.99 -6.65
C GLU A 173 13.23 -14.09 -6.34
N GLN A 174 13.35 -15.10 -7.21
CA GLN A 174 14.34 -16.16 -7.13
C GLN A 174 15.37 -16.05 -8.25
N PHE A 175 16.65 -16.23 -7.89
CA PHE A 175 17.77 -16.16 -8.82
C PHE A 175 18.62 -17.42 -8.71
N MET A 176 19.01 -17.98 -9.84
CA MET A 176 20.02 -19.05 -9.90
C MET A 176 21.39 -18.42 -10.14
N THR A 177 22.37 -18.78 -9.32
CA THR A 177 23.76 -18.38 -9.50
C THR A 177 24.64 -19.60 -9.69
N GLN A 178 25.47 -19.59 -10.73
CA GLN A 178 26.44 -20.65 -11.02
C GLN A 178 27.83 -20.06 -11.26
N ILE A 179 28.88 -20.80 -10.91
CA ILE A 179 30.26 -20.51 -11.33
C ILE A 179 30.45 -21.04 -12.74
N ILE A 180 30.74 -20.17 -13.71
CA ILE A 180 31.10 -20.53 -15.08
C ILE A 180 32.49 -20.00 -15.37
N GLY A 181 33.44 -20.91 -15.60
CA GLY A 181 34.86 -20.57 -15.65
C GLY A 181 35.33 -19.98 -14.32
N ASN A 182 35.73 -18.70 -14.33
CA ASN A 182 36.21 -17.98 -13.14
C ASN A 182 35.30 -16.80 -12.75
N LYS A 183 34.01 -16.87 -13.08
CA LYS A 183 33.02 -15.82 -12.80
C LYS A 183 31.73 -16.42 -12.26
N LEU A 184 31.02 -15.63 -11.43
CA LEU A 184 29.64 -15.90 -11.08
C LEU A 184 28.74 -15.38 -12.20
N VAL A 185 27.79 -16.21 -12.63
CA VAL A 185 26.74 -15.86 -13.58
C VAL A 185 25.41 -16.06 -12.88
N THR A 186 24.57 -15.02 -12.87
CA THR A 186 23.27 -15.01 -12.20
C THR A 186 22.18 -14.73 -13.22
N VAL A 187 21.10 -15.51 -13.16
CA VAL A 187 19.90 -15.35 -13.98
C VAL A 187 18.66 -15.43 -13.09
N THR A 188 17.57 -14.81 -13.53
CA THR A 188 16.25 -15.01 -12.92
C THR A 188 15.84 -16.46 -13.11
N SER A 189 15.34 -17.11 -12.06
CA SER A 189 14.64 -18.39 -12.22
C SER A 189 13.34 -18.12 -12.97
N GLU A 190 12.96 -18.98 -13.91
CA GLU A 190 11.67 -18.84 -14.58
C GLU A 190 10.55 -19.00 -13.55
N ILE A 191 9.60 -18.06 -13.55
CA ILE A 191 8.33 -18.19 -12.83
C ILE A 191 7.49 -19.13 -13.71
N THR A 192 7.27 -20.38 -13.26
CA THR A 192 6.37 -21.33 -13.94
C THR A 192 4.91 -20.99 -13.67
#